data_AF-A0A377TQE1-F1
#
_entry.id   AF-A0A377TQE1-F1
#
_cell.length_a   1.000
_cell.length_b   1.000
_cell.length_c   1.000
_cell.angle_alpha   90.00
_cell.angle_beta   90.00
_cell.angle_gamma   90.00
#
_symmetry.space_group_name_H-M   'P 1'
#
loop_
_entity.id
_entity.type
_entity.pdbx_description
1 polymer ?
#
loop_
_entity_poly.entity_id
_entity_poly.type
_entity_poly.pdbx_seq_one_letter_code
_entity_poly.pdbx_strand_id
1 'polypeptide(L)'
;MERVLIVNADDFGLSKGQNYGIIEACRNGVVTSTTALVNGAAIDHAAQLSRSTPELAVGMHFVLTLGEPLSAMPGLTRDGRLGKWIWQQAEEDSLPLEEIAHELACQYRRFVELFGHEPTHIDSHHHVHMFAQIYPIVAAFAREKGIALRIDRQVAAQSGLDQQAARRQRRLQQRVLRRSGL
;
A
#
# COMPACT_ATOMS: atom_id res chain seq x y z
N MET A 1 -11.55 -5.27 27.68
CA MET A 1 -11.21 -5.31 26.25
C MET A 1 -9.82 -4.70 26.14
N GLU A 2 -8.85 -5.45 25.61
CA GLU A 2 -7.49 -4.93 25.42
C GLU A 2 -7.48 -3.86 24.33
N ARG A 3 -6.67 -2.82 24.52
CA ARG A 3 -6.44 -1.78 23.52
C ARG A 3 -5.20 -2.17 22.72
N VAL A 4 -5.36 -2.30 21.40
CA VAL A 4 -4.26 -2.63 20.48
C VAL A 4 -3.82 -1.36 19.76
N LEU A 5 -2.51 -1.11 19.74
CA LEU A 5 -1.89 -0.01 19.00
C LEU A 5 -0.81 -0.58 18.08
N ILE A 6 -0.87 -0.21 16.80
CA ILE A 6 0.19 -0.46 15.84
C ILE A 6 0.91 0.87 15.62
N VAL A 7 2.22 0.89 15.87
CA VAL A 7 3.06 2.05 15.56
C VAL A 7 3.86 1.72 14.32
N ASN A 8 3.43 2.28 13.18
CA ASN A 8 4.10 2.11 11.91
C ASN A 8 5.02 3.28 11.61
N ALA A 9 6.27 3.00 11.24
CA ALA A 9 7.16 3.98 10.65
C ALA A 9 7.13 3.85 9.12
N ASP A 10 6.75 4.91 8.41
CA ASP A 10 6.67 4.89 6.95
C ASP A 10 8.07 5.07 6.31
N ASP A 11 8.17 4.85 5.00
CA ASP A 11 9.34 5.13 4.16
C ASP A 11 10.60 4.25 4.36
N PHE A 12 10.42 2.99 4.77
CA PHE A 12 11.54 2.04 4.79
C PHE A 12 12.05 1.76 3.38
N GLY A 13 13.36 1.88 3.15
CA GLY A 13 13.97 1.80 1.82
C GLY A 13 14.17 3.16 1.13
N LEU A 14 13.71 4.28 1.70
CA LEU A 14 13.93 5.61 1.11
C LEU A 14 15.43 5.98 1.07
N SER A 15 16.11 5.84 2.20
CA SER A 15 17.53 6.13 2.36
C SER A 15 18.15 5.26 3.45
N LYS A 16 19.47 5.10 3.44
CA LYS A 16 20.15 4.33 4.50
C LYS A 16 19.93 4.95 5.89
N GLY A 17 19.93 6.28 5.99
CA GLY A 17 19.66 6.99 7.24
C GLY A 17 18.25 6.71 7.77
N GLN A 18 17.24 6.77 6.90
CA GLN A 18 15.86 6.43 7.26
C GLN A 18 15.75 4.98 7.76
N ASN A 19 16.39 4.04 7.04
CA ASN A 19 16.38 2.63 7.44
C ASN A 19 16.98 2.43 8.82
N TYR A 20 18.15 3.02 9.11
CA TYR A 20 18.76 2.92 10.43
C TYR A 20 17.87 3.53 11.51
N GLY A 21 17.26 4.69 11.25
CA GLY A 21 16.32 5.31 12.18
C GLY A 21 15.12 4.42 12.51
N ILE A 22 14.55 3.75 11.50
CA ILE A 22 13.44 2.81 11.69
C ILE A 22 13.86 1.59 12.52
N ILE A 23 15.03 1.00 12.21
CA ILE A 23 15.56 -0.14 12.98
C ILE A 23 15.86 0.26 14.43
N GLU A 24 16.45 1.44 14.64
CA GLU A 24 16.73 1.97 15.97
C GLU A 24 15.42 2.19 16.75
N ALA A 25 14.41 2.80 16.12
CA ALA A 25 13.11 3.04 16.73
C ALA A 25 12.32 1.74 17.02
N CYS A 26 12.62 0.66 16.30
CA CYS A 26 12.07 -0.67 16.57
C CYS A 26 12.78 -1.33 17.75
N ARG A 27 14.12 -1.35 17.76
CA ARG A 27 14.91 -2.01 18.80
C ARG A 27 14.86 -1.30 20.15
N ASN A 28 14.84 0.04 20.12
CA ASN A 28 15.00 0.88 21.31
C ASN A 28 13.80 1.82 21.53
N GLY A 29 12.70 1.62 20.80
CA GLY A 29 11.52 2.48 20.85
C GLY A 29 10.21 1.69 20.81
N VAL A 30 9.17 2.34 20.28
CA VAL A 30 7.80 1.80 20.25
C VAL A 30 7.37 1.33 18.87
N VAL A 31 8.22 1.44 17.85
CA VAL A 31 7.89 1.04 16.47
C VAL A 31 7.81 -0.47 16.40
N THR A 32 6.67 -0.99 15.96
CA THR A 32 6.45 -2.44 15.80
C THR A 32 6.19 -2.83 14.35
N SER A 33 6.01 -1.84 13.47
CA SER A 33 5.69 -2.04 12.06
C SER A 33 6.37 -0.99 11.19
N THR A 34 6.60 -1.33 9.94
CA THR A 34 7.05 -0.38 8.91
C THR A 34 6.47 -0.73 7.55
N THR A 35 6.53 0.21 6.61
CA THR A 35 6.12 -0.02 5.21
C THR A 35 7.24 0.37 4.26
N ALA A 36 7.53 -0.53 3.31
CA ALA A 36 8.70 -0.42 2.45
C ALA A 36 8.39 0.17 1.07
N LEU A 37 9.14 1.20 0.68
CA LEU A 37 9.17 1.79 -0.67
C LEU A 37 10.00 0.90 -1.59
N VAL A 38 9.36 -0.01 -2.32
CA VAL A 38 10.08 -1.03 -3.08
C VAL A 38 10.88 -0.50 -4.28
N ASN A 39 10.58 0.72 -4.73
CA ASN A 39 11.36 1.46 -5.73
C ASN A 39 12.36 2.45 -5.10
N GLY A 40 12.50 2.44 -3.77
CA GLY A 40 13.37 3.34 -3.02
C GLY A 40 14.85 3.01 -3.23
N ALA A 41 15.69 4.04 -3.24
CA ALA A 41 17.13 3.92 -3.52
C ALA A 41 17.90 3.07 -2.50
N ALA A 42 17.35 2.86 -1.29
CA ALA A 42 17.96 2.07 -0.23
C ALA A 42 17.14 0.82 0.12
N ILE A 43 16.30 0.32 -0.79
CA ILE A 43 15.42 -0.82 -0.51
C ILE A 43 16.19 -2.12 -0.26
N ASP A 44 17.26 -2.41 -1.00
CA ASP A 44 18.06 -3.62 -0.75
C ASP A 44 18.72 -3.58 0.64
N HIS A 45 19.12 -2.39 1.09
CA HIS A 45 19.63 -2.17 2.44
C HIS A 45 18.53 -2.38 3.50
N ALA A 46 17.30 -1.95 3.23
CA ALA A 46 16.15 -2.18 4.10
C ALA A 46 15.85 -3.68 4.24
N ALA A 47 15.81 -4.41 3.13
CA ALA A 47 15.62 -5.86 3.11
C ALA A 47 16.76 -6.61 3.83
N GLN A 48 18.00 -6.11 3.77
CA GLN A 48 19.09 -6.68 4.56
C GLN A 48 18.89 -6.47 6.06
N LEU A 49 18.50 -5.27 6.46
CA LEU A 49 18.28 -4.95 7.87
C LEU A 49 17.10 -5.71 8.46
N SER A 50 16.00 -5.88 7.72
CA SER A 50 14.81 -6.62 8.20
C SER A 50 15.13 -8.07 8.55
N ARG A 51 16.03 -8.73 7.82
CA ARG A 51 16.50 -10.09 8.15
C ARG A 51 17.16 -10.20 9.53
N SER A 52 17.73 -9.09 10.03
CA SER A 52 18.35 -9.01 11.36
C SER A 52 17.43 -8.43 12.44
N THR A 53 16.17 -8.18 12.12
CA THR A 53 15.16 -7.59 13.01
C THR A 53 13.81 -8.28 12.77
N PRO A 54 13.70 -9.59 13.03
CA PRO A 54 12.49 -10.38 12.74
C PRO A 54 11.25 -9.94 13.52
N GLU A 55 11.40 -9.16 14.59
CA GLU A 55 10.33 -8.55 15.36
C GLU A 55 9.63 -7.39 14.64
N LEU A 56 10.26 -6.79 13.63
CA LEU A 56 9.69 -5.69 12.85
C LEU A 56 8.77 -6.23 11.76
N ALA A 57 7.46 -5.98 11.89
CA ALA A 57 6.51 -6.28 10.82
C ALA A 57 6.76 -5.37 9.61
N VAL A 58 6.89 -5.94 8.41
CA VAL A 58 7.14 -5.17 7.17
C VAL A 58 5.95 -5.29 6.21
N GLY A 59 5.31 -4.17 5.92
CA GLY A 59 4.29 -4.00 4.89
C GLY A 59 4.85 -3.34 3.62
N MET A 60 4.02 -3.25 2.58
CA MET A 60 4.37 -2.59 1.33
C MET A 60 3.84 -1.15 1.32
N HIS A 61 4.75 -0.19 1.12
CA HIS A 61 4.41 1.22 0.93
C HIS A 61 4.25 1.50 -0.57
N PHE A 62 3.04 1.34 -1.09
CA PHE A 62 2.78 1.49 -2.53
C PHE A 62 3.13 2.90 -3.01
N VAL A 63 3.91 3.02 -4.09
CA VAL A 63 4.49 4.30 -4.53
C VAL A 63 3.96 4.72 -5.90
N LEU A 64 3.34 5.90 -5.95
CA LEU A 64 2.90 6.53 -7.21
C LEU A 64 3.38 7.99 -7.34
N THR A 65 4.25 8.45 -6.45
CA THR A 65 4.58 9.88 -6.29
C THR A 65 6.07 10.17 -6.12
N LEU A 66 6.92 9.14 -6.19
CA LEU A 66 8.35 9.25 -5.94
C LEU A 66 9.12 8.21 -6.77
N GLY A 67 10.27 8.63 -7.32
CA GLY A 67 11.19 7.72 -7.99
C GLY A 67 10.72 7.28 -9.38
N GLU A 68 11.36 6.24 -9.90
CA GLU A 68 10.94 5.58 -11.15
C GLU A 68 9.96 4.43 -10.80
N PRO A 69 8.93 4.20 -11.62
CA PRO A 69 8.06 3.03 -11.46
C PRO A 69 8.79 1.74 -11.84
N LEU A 70 8.25 0.59 -11.43
CA LEU A 70 8.76 -0.73 -11.83
C LEU A 70 8.17 -1.23 -13.16
N SER A 71 7.19 -0.52 -13.70
CA SER A 71 6.55 -0.79 -14.98
C SER A 71 6.40 0.47 -15.82
N ALA A 72 6.07 0.32 -17.10
CA ALA A 72 5.82 1.46 -17.98
C ALA A 72 4.53 2.17 -17.55
N MET A 73 4.65 3.45 -17.18
CA MET A 73 3.53 4.28 -16.75
C MET A 73 3.47 5.62 -17.51
N PRO A 74 3.32 5.63 -18.86
CA PRO A 74 3.34 6.86 -19.65
C PRO A 74 2.20 7.82 -19.30
N GLY A 75 1.08 7.33 -18.75
CA GLY A 75 -0.03 8.19 -18.29
C GLY A 75 0.22 8.89 -16.95
N LEU A 76 1.22 8.44 -16.18
CA LEU A 76 1.50 8.97 -14.83
C LEU A 76 2.93 9.51 -14.66
N THR A 77 3.88 9.16 -15.53
CA THR A 77 5.26 9.61 -15.40
C THR A 77 5.54 10.88 -16.19
N ARG A 78 6.49 11.69 -15.69
CA ARG A 78 7.12 12.80 -16.42
C ARG A 78 8.62 12.56 -16.40
N ASP A 79 9.24 12.50 -17.58
CA ASP A 79 10.65 12.10 -17.76
C ASP A 79 10.99 10.77 -17.06
N GLY A 80 10.06 9.80 -17.14
CA GLY A 80 10.21 8.46 -16.53
C GLY A 80 10.03 8.41 -15.02
N ARG A 81 9.75 9.55 -14.37
CA ARG A 81 9.63 9.64 -12.90
C ARG A 81 8.18 9.82 -12.48
N LEU A 82 7.84 9.33 -11.30
CA LEU A 82 6.59 9.58 -10.59
C LEU A 82 6.70 10.89 -9.80
N GLY A 83 5.56 11.54 -9.51
CA GLY A 83 5.57 12.83 -8.82
C GLY A 83 4.20 13.30 -8.33
N LYS A 84 4.17 14.49 -7.72
CA LYS A 84 2.98 15.04 -7.06
C LYS A 84 1.89 15.58 -8.00
N TRP A 85 2.06 15.45 -9.31
CA TRP A 85 1.00 15.78 -10.27
C TRP A 85 -0.14 14.76 -10.29
N ILE A 86 0.02 13.59 -9.66
CA ILE A 86 -1.09 12.63 -9.50
C ILE A 86 -2.32 13.26 -8.82
N TRP A 87 -2.13 14.25 -7.93
CA TRP A 87 -3.25 14.97 -7.30
C TRP A 87 -4.07 15.74 -8.34
N GLN A 88 -3.39 16.46 -9.24
CA GLN A 88 -4.06 17.15 -10.34
C GLN A 88 -4.82 16.14 -11.22
N GLN A 89 -4.20 15.02 -11.57
CA GLN A 89 -4.87 13.99 -12.38
C GLN A 89 -6.05 13.34 -11.64
N ALA A 90 -5.99 13.21 -10.32
CA ALA A 90 -7.10 12.71 -9.52
C ALA A 90 -8.28 13.70 -9.49
N GLU A 91 -8.00 15.00 -9.42
CA GLU A 91 -9.01 16.07 -9.50
C GLU A 91 -9.65 16.16 -10.88
N GLU A 92 -8.87 15.93 -11.94
CA GLU A 92 -9.31 15.94 -13.34
C GLU A 92 -9.93 14.60 -13.79
N ASP A 93 -10.02 13.60 -12.90
CA ASP A 93 -10.48 12.24 -13.18
C ASP A 93 -9.75 11.56 -14.36
N SER A 94 -8.45 11.85 -14.49
CA SER A 94 -7.59 11.45 -15.62
C SER A 94 -6.51 10.44 -15.23
N LEU A 95 -6.66 9.77 -14.09
CA LEU A 95 -5.71 8.76 -13.59
C LEU A 95 -5.66 7.53 -14.51
N PRO A 96 -4.47 7.03 -14.89
CA PRO A 96 -4.32 5.82 -15.69
C PRO A 96 -4.50 4.57 -14.82
N LEU A 97 -5.75 4.21 -14.52
CA LEU A 97 -6.08 3.16 -13.54
C LEU A 97 -5.54 1.76 -13.90
N GLU A 98 -5.45 1.43 -15.18
CA GLU A 98 -4.85 0.16 -15.64
C GLU A 98 -3.34 0.11 -15.39
N GLU A 99 -2.63 1.21 -15.66
CA GLU A 99 -1.19 1.34 -15.35
C GLU A 99 -0.96 1.23 -13.83
N ILE A 100 -1.80 1.90 -13.03
CA ILE A 100 -1.72 1.85 -11.56
C ILE A 100 -1.94 0.42 -11.04
N ALA A 101 -2.92 -0.31 -11.57
CA ALA A 101 -3.17 -1.70 -11.18
C ALA A 101 -2.01 -2.62 -11.57
N HIS A 102 -1.42 -2.41 -12.75
CA HIS A 102 -0.26 -3.16 -13.20
C HIS A 102 0.98 -2.87 -12.33
N GLU A 103 1.23 -1.60 -12.02
CA GLU A 103 2.32 -1.18 -11.15
C GLU A 103 2.17 -1.73 -9.74
N LEU A 104 0.96 -1.75 -9.17
CA LEU A 104 0.69 -2.37 -7.87
C LEU A 104 1.13 -3.83 -7.84
N ALA A 105 0.82 -4.59 -8.89
CA ALA A 105 1.25 -5.98 -9.00
C ALA A 105 2.78 -6.10 -9.17
N CYS A 106 3.43 -5.17 -9.88
CA CYS A 106 4.88 -5.14 -10.04
C CYS A 106 5.59 -4.85 -8.71
N GLN A 107 5.13 -3.83 -7.97
CA GLN A 107 5.66 -3.48 -6.65
C GLN A 107 5.47 -4.60 -5.64
N TYR A 108 4.31 -5.28 -5.66
CA TYR A 108 4.08 -6.44 -4.81
C TYR A 108 5.04 -7.60 -5.14
N ARG A 109 5.27 -7.92 -6.42
CA ARG A 109 6.24 -8.97 -6.80
C ARG A 109 7.64 -8.60 -6.32
N ARG A 110 8.05 -7.35 -6.55
CA ARG A 110 9.35 -6.85 -6.10
C ARG A 110 9.50 -6.92 -4.59
N PHE A 111 8.45 -6.61 -3.82
CA PHE A 111 8.42 -6.80 -2.37
C PHE A 111 8.75 -8.24 -2.00
N VAL A 112 8.02 -9.22 -2.57
CA VAL A 112 8.21 -10.64 -2.25
C VAL A 112 9.62 -11.10 -2.60
N GLU A 113 10.17 -10.66 -3.73
CA GLU A 113 11.56 -10.96 -4.12
C GLU A 113 12.60 -10.40 -3.13
N LEU A 114 12.39 -9.18 -2.63
CA LEU A 114 13.32 -8.51 -1.72
C LEU A 114 13.30 -9.11 -0.30
N PHE A 115 12.10 -9.37 0.21
CA PHE A 115 11.89 -9.76 1.61
C PHE A 115 11.74 -11.27 1.81
N GLY A 116 11.45 -12.02 0.75
CA GLY A 116 11.25 -13.48 0.80
C GLY A 116 9.90 -13.91 1.37
N HIS A 117 8.99 -12.97 1.64
CA HIS A 117 7.65 -13.21 2.15
C HIS A 117 6.67 -12.12 1.63
N GLU A 118 5.36 -12.37 1.78
CA GLU A 118 4.33 -11.38 1.46
C GLU A 118 4.32 -10.24 2.49
N PRO A 119 3.93 -9.00 2.09
CA PRO A 119 3.85 -7.88 3.03
C PRO A 119 2.73 -8.13 4.05
N THR A 120 2.95 -7.73 5.30
CA THR A 120 1.94 -7.90 6.37
C THR A 120 0.71 -7.02 6.15
N HIS A 121 0.89 -5.88 5.50
CA HIS A 121 -0.15 -4.93 5.16
C HIS A 121 0.29 -4.04 3.99
N ILE A 122 -0.66 -3.30 3.43
CA ILE A 122 -0.45 -2.30 2.37
C ILE A 122 -0.92 -0.94 2.88
N ASP A 123 -0.14 0.08 2.57
CA ASP A 123 -0.52 1.49 2.55
C ASP A 123 0.12 2.14 1.32
N SER A 124 0.24 3.47 1.27
CA SER A 124 0.98 4.12 0.17
C SER A 124 1.65 5.41 0.60
N HIS A 125 2.73 5.73 -0.10
CA HIS A 125 3.43 6.99 0.05
C HIS A 125 2.51 8.15 -0.30
N HIS A 126 2.45 9.14 0.60
CA HIS A 126 1.51 10.26 0.56
C HIS A 126 0.01 9.88 0.54
N HIS A 127 -0.35 8.69 1.03
CA HIS A 127 -1.74 8.22 1.17
C HIS A 127 -2.57 8.13 -0.13
N VAL A 128 -1.94 8.13 -1.31
CA VAL A 128 -2.63 8.10 -2.61
C VAL A 128 -3.55 6.89 -2.83
N HIS A 129 -3.32 5.77 -2.13
CA HIS A 129 -4.24 4.62 -2.11
C HIS A 129 -5.65 4.95 -1.60
N MET A 130 -5.84 6.08 -0.91
CA MET A 130 -7.14 6.54 -0.43
C MET A 130 -7.88 7.41 -1.44
N PHE A 131 -7.28 7.75 -2.59
CA PHE A 131 -8.00 8.41 -3.68
C PHE A 131 -9.17 7.52 -4.12
N ALA A 132 -10.35 8.12 -4.34
CA ALA A 132 -11.58 7.38 -4.60
C ALA A 132 -11.46 6.43 -5.80
N GLN A 133 -10.67 6.80 -6.81
CA GLN A 133 -10.41 5.99 -8.00
C GLN A 133 -9.40 4.85 -7.74
N ILE A 134 -8.41 5.06 -6.86
CA ILE A 134 -7.32 4.12 -6.59
C ILE A 134 -7.70 3.11 -5.50
N TYR A 135 -8.45 3.54 -4.49
CA TYR A 135 -8.85 2.71 -3.35
C TYR A 135 -9.49 1.38 -3.75
N PRO A 136 -10.47 1.32 -4.68
CA PRO A 136 -11.08 0.05 -5.08
C PRO A 136 -10.07 -0.94 -5.68
N ILE A 137 -9.03 -0.45 -6.35
CA ILE A 137 -7.97 -1.27 -6.96
C ILE A 137 -7.13 -1.90 -5.86
N VAL A 138 -6.61 -1.08 -4.95
CA VAL A 138 -5.75 -1.54 -3.85
C VAL A 138 -6.53 -2.44 -2.88
N ALA A 139 -7.77 -2.09 -2.55
CA ALA A 139 -8.63 -2.90 -1.68
C ALA A 139 -9.01 -4.26 -2.30
N ALA A 140 -9.28 -4.30 -3.60
CA ALA A 140 -9.53 -5.56 -4.29
C ALA A 140 -8.29 -6.45 -4.30
N PHE A 141 -7.12 -5.88 -4.60
CA PHE A 141 -5.84 -6.57 -4.61
C PHE A 141 -5.46 -7.11 -3.23
N ALA A 142 -5.54 -6.27 -2.19
CA ALA A 142 -5.27 -6.65 -0.81
C ALA A 142 -6.18 -7.80 -0.36
N ARG A 143 -7.49 -7.72 -0.68
CA ARG A 143 -8.44 -8.80 -0.40
C ARG A 143 -8.12 -10.10 -1.14
N GLU A 144 -7.74 -10.02 -2.41
CA GLU A 144 -7.35 -11.20 -3.21
C GLU A 144 -6.14 -11.91 -2.59
N LYS A 145 -5.17 -11.13 -2.09
CA LYS A 145 -3.96 -11.66 -1.45
C LYS A 145 -4.13 -12.00 0.03
N GLY A 146 -5.24 -11.64 0.65
CA GLY A 146 -5.45 -11.82 2.10
C GLY A 146 -4.59 -10.88 2.96
N ILE A 147 -4.21 -9.72 2.42
CA ILE A 147 -3.31 -8.74 3.05
C ILE A 147 -4.14 -7.61 3.67
N ALA A 148 -3.76 -7.14 4.86
CA ALA A 148 -4.41 -6.01 5.50
C ALA A 148 -4.16 -4.70 4.74
N LEU A 149 -5.13 -3.78 4.74
CA LEU A 149 -5.01 -2.47 4.13
C LEU A 149 -5.13 -1.39 5.20
N ARG A 150 -4.21 -0.42 5.24
CA ARG A 150 -4.34 0.77 6.08
C ARG A 150 -5.54 1.58 5.60
N ILE A 151 -6.43 1.93 6.53
CA ILE A 151 -7.62 2.74 6.23
C ILE A 151 -7.63 3.95 7.13
N ASP A 152 -7.70 5.13 6.53
CA ASP A 152 -8.13 6.31 7.24
C ASP A 152 -9.66 6.26 7.38
N ARG A 153 -10.14 6.06 8.63
CA ARG A 153 -11.57 5.92 8.94
C ARG A 153 -12.35 7.21 8.68
N GLN A 154 -11.72 8.38 8.80
CA GLN A 154 -12.38 9.65 8.51
C GLN A 154 -12.58 9.79 7.00
N VAL A 155 -11.54 9.48 6.22
CA VAL A 155 -11.62 9.49 4.75
C VAL A 155 -12.58 8.42 4.24
N ALA A 156 -12.58 7.22 4.81
CA ALA A 156 -13.51 6.16 4.43
C ALA A 156 -14.98 6.52 4.70
N ALA A 157 -15.25 7.19 5.82
CA ALA A 157 -16.57 7.69 6.17
C ALA A 157 -17.03 8.83 5.25
N GLN A 158 -16.14 9.78 4.95
CA GLN A 158 -16.44 10.94 4.08
C GLN A 158 -16.62 10.54 2.60
N SER A 159 -15.86 9.55 2.13
CA SER A 159 -15.85 9.10 0.73
C SER A 159 -16.94 8.06 0.41
N GLY A 160 -17.76 7.67 1.40
CA GLY A 160 -18.78 6.63 1.24
C GLY A 160 -18.21 5.23 0.95
N LEU A 161 -16.90 5.03 1.14
CA LEU A 161 -16.19 3.77 0.89
C LEU A 161 -16.72 2.65 1.80
N ASP A 162 -17.06 2.99 3.05
CA ASP A 162 -17.74 2.09 4.00
C ASP A 162 -19.13 1.66 3.50
N GLN A 163 -19.87 2.57 2.86
CA GLN A 163 -21.20 2.25 2.32
C GLN A 163 -21.13 1.39 1.06
N GLN A 164 -20.12 1.60 0.19
CA GLN A 164 -19.94 0.80 -1.02
C GLN A 164 -19.47 -0.64 -0.69
N ALA A 165 -18.59 -0.81 0.29
CA ALA A 165 -18.17 -2.12 0.79
C ALA A 165 -19.37 -2.89 1.39
N ALA A 166 -20.15 -2.24 2.26
CA ALA A 166 -21.36 -2.83 2.84
C ALA A 166 -22.43 -3.17 1.78
N ARG A 167 -22.62 -2.31 0.76
CA ARG A 167 -23.54 -2.56 -0.36
C ARG A 167 -23.07 -3.72 -1.25
N ARG A 168 -21.76 -3.86 -1.50
CA ARG A 168 -21.19 -4.98 -2.28
C ARG A 168 -21.30 -6.31 -1.52
N GLN A 169 -21.08 -6.32 -0.21
CA GLN A 169 -21.25 -7.52 0.62
C GLN A 169 -22.70 -7.99 0.68
N ARG A 170 -23.67 -7.06 0.77
CA ARG A 170 -25.11 -7.37 0.63
C ARG A 170 -25.46 -7.91 -0.76
N ARG A 171 -24.92 -7.34 -1.84
CA ARG A 171 -25.15 -7.83 -3.21
C ARG A 171 -24.53 -9.21 -3.46
N LEU A 172 -23.36 -9.49 -2.89
CA LEU A 172 -22.72 -10.82 -2.94
C LEU A 172 -23.52 -11.85 -2.14
N GLN A 173 -23.97 -11.53 -0.93
CA GLN A 173 -24.86 -12.40 -0.15
C GLN A 173 -26.18 -12.68 -0.89
N GLN A 174 -26.79 -11.66 -1.49
CA GLN A 174 -28.03 -11.82 -2.29
C GLN A 174 -27.82 -12.66 -3.57
N ARG A 175 -26.65 -12.58 -4.21
CA ARG A 175 -26.30 -13.42 -5.37
C ARG A 175 -26.02 -14.88 -4.99
N VAL A 176 -25.39 -15.11 -3.84
CA VAL A 176 -25.14 -16.46 -3.31
C VAL A 176 -26.46 -17.12 -2.91
N LEU A 177 -27.34 -16.40 -2.22
CA LEU A 177 -28.68 -16.90 -1.86
C LEU A 177 -29.52 -17.25 -3.10
N ARG A 178 -29.51 -16.41 -4.15
CA ARG A 178 -30.24 -16.68 -5.41
C ARG A 178 -29.68 -17.84 -6.25
N ARG A 179 -28.41 -18.22 -6.05
CA ARG A 179 -27.81 -19.39 -6.73
C ARG A 179 -27.99 -20.69 -5.95
N SER A 180 -28.45 -20.62 -4.70
CA SER A 180 -28.56 -21.77 -3.80
C SER A 180 -29.95 -22.40 -3.77
N GLY A 181 -30.92 -21.88 -4.54
CA GLY A 181 -32.23 -22.53 -4.69
C GLY A 181 -33.02 -22.71 -3.39
N LEU A 182 -33.01 -21.70 -2.51
CA LEU A 182 -34.04 -21.51 -1.48
C LEU A 182 -34.85 -20.26 -1.84
#